data_AF-A0A8T2MNQ1-F1
#
_entry.id   AF-A0A8T2MNQ1-F1
#
_cell.length_a   1.000
_cell.length_b   1.000
_cell.length_c   1.000
_cell.angle_alpha   90.00
_cell.angle_beta   90.00
_cell.angle_gamma   90.00
#
_symmetry.space_group_name_H-M   'P 1'
#
loop_
_entity.id
_entity.type
_entity.pdbx_description
1 polymer ?
#
loop_
_entity_poly.entity_id
_entity_poly.type
_entity_poly.pdbx_seq_one_letter_code
_entity_poly.pdbx_strand_id
1 'polypeptide(L)'
;RVAGVFHYDRNSRYTLTFKEARLACERDFGATIADMRQLQAANEGGLEECRAGWISGAEVAYPRVHLNWNCGQNQTGIISYGIRNDLLEKWDVFCYKMDDDCAMFQEAEMPGLPSVGPRRNGSNENCTVDVMTTMVTPSQLDFTIGTTGVTSETTTAMSCGGFLYEEDGDFQSPGFPHAYLSDMDCSWVIVVQPGHLVQLNFRAMVLEEHRGCQYDYISVFDELPPPLRSSSNVMTVQMKSDSSVELDGFSAQFHTVKSAEVTGHVKLRRGRNQFEGHVEVDIEGIQGGICAKHWGIREATVVCRQLGFTGSAMAERMPERMDDPPVSVSLVKCRGDEGSLDQCELKRGGGCSTAVRAAVHCRGESQRPGRKSFEMCIQGVTVL
;
A
#
# COMPACT_ATOMS: atom_id res chain seq x y z
N ARG A 1 26.93 -1.07 18.32
CA ARG A 1 25.56 -0.56 18.08
C ARG A 1 25.32 -0.74 16.60
N VAL A 2 24.24 -1.40 16.19
CA VAL A 2 23.97 -1.62 14.77
C VAL A 2 23.03 -0.50 14.34
N ALA A 3 23.54 0.39 13.50
CA ALA A 3 22.77 1.41 12.82
C ALA A 3 22.64 0.99 11.35
N GLY A 4 21.45 1.14 10.78
CA GLY A 4 21.12 0.65 9.45
C GLY A 4 20.47 -0.74 9.44
N VAL A 5 20.43 -1.36 8.26
CA VAL A 5 19.85 -2.69 8.06
C VAL A 5 20.88 -3.77 8.40
N PHE A 6 20.42 -4.80 9.10
CA PHE A 6 21.24 -5.97 9.43
C PHE A 6 20.45 -7.26 9.34
N HIS A 7 21.15 -8.35 9.02
CA HIS A 7 20.60 -9.70 9.02
C HIS A 7 20.57 -10.28 10.44
N TYR A 8 19.50 -11.00 10.78
CA TYR A 8 19.33 -11.68 12.06
C TYR A 8 18.79 -13.10 11.88
N ASP A 9 19.41 -14.05 12.59
CA ASP A 9 18.98 -15.44 12.73
C ASP A 9 18.99 -15.89 14.21
N ARG A 10 18.29 -16.98 14.54
CA ARG A 10 18.33 -17.61 15.87
C ARG A 10 19.31 -18.78 15.93
N ASN A 11 20.58 -18.56 15.57
CA ASN A 11 21.66 -19.57 15.58
C ASN A 11 21.39 -20.78 14.67
N SER A 12 20.37 -20.72 13.82
CA SER A 12 19.95 -21.79 12.92
C SER A 12 19.16 -21.15 11.78
N ARG A 13 19.48 -21.56 10.55
CA ARG A 13 18.87 -21.02 9.33
C ARG A 13 17.36 -21.24 9.33
N TYR A 14 16.62 -20.21 8.95
CA TYR A 14 15.21 -20.28 8.61
C TYR A 14 14.35 -20.80 9.75
N THR A 15 14.37 -20.06 10.87
CA THR A 15 13.72 -20.47 12.11
C THR A 15 12.57 -19.57 12.54
N LEU A 16 12.42 -18.38 11.93
CA LEU A 16 11.46 -17.37 12.34
C LEU A 16 10.27 -17.31 11.39
N THR A 17 9.06 -17.43 11.93
CA THR A 17 7.83 -17.03 11.21
C THR A 17 7.76 -15.52 11.05
N PHE A 18 6.93 -15.00 10.13
CA PHE A 18 6.84 -13.54 9.91
C PHE A 18 6.50 -12.77 11.20
N LYS A 19 5.61 -13.32 12.02
CA LYS A 19 5.23 -12.73 13.32
C LYS A 19 6.38 -12.78 14.33
N GLU A 20 7.13 -13.89 14.38
CA GLU A 20 8.27 -14.05 15.28
C GLU A 20 9.46 -13.20 14.85
N ALA A 21 9.69 -13.06 13.55
CA ALA A 21 10.72 -12.22 12.95
C ALA A 21 10.54 -10.76 13.36
N ARG A 22 9.32 -10.22 13.20
CA ARG A 22 8.98 -8.86 13.64
C ARG A 22 9.22 -8.67 15.14
N LEU A 23 8.73 -9.60 15.97
CA LEU A 23 8.91 -9.53 17.42
C LEU A 23 10.39 -9.65 17.83
N ALA A 24 11.20 -10.40 17.08
CA ALA A 24 12.62 -10.54 17.37
C ALA A 24 13.38 -9.23 17.11
N CYS A 25 13.11 -8.53 16.00
CA CYS A 25 13.68 -7.20 15.74
C CYS A 25 13.31 -6.22 16.87
N GLU A 26 12.04 -6.18 17.25
CA GLU A 26 11.52 -5.24 18.26
C GLU A 26 12.09 -5.54 19.65
N ARG A 27 11.99 -6.79 20.12
CA ARG A 27 12.34 -7.15 21.49
C ARG A 27 13.84 -7.26 21.73
N ASP A 28 14.57 -7.85 20.79
CA ASP A 28 15.97 -8.21 21.01
C ASP A 28 16.91 -7.04 20.65
N PHE A 29 16.48 -6.14 19.75
CA PHE A 29 17.32 -5.04 19.26
C PHE A 29 16.68 -3.64 19.38
N GLY A 30 15.39 -3.53 19.72
CA GLY A 30 14.67 -2.25 19.64
C GLY A 30 14.66 -1.72 18.21
N ALA A 31 14.53 -2.62 17.24
CA ALA A 31 14.60 -2.36 15.81
C ALA A 31 13.25 -2.72 15.16
N THR A 32 12.93 -2.13 14.02
CA THR A 32 11.78 -2.57 13.21
C THR A 32 12.25 -3.61 12.19
N ILE A 33 11.33 -4.36 11.60
CA ILE A 33 11.66 -5.14 10.41
C ILE A 33 12.03 -4.16 9.28
N ALA A 34 13.08 -4.46 8.53
CA ALA A 34 13.54 -3.59 7.45
C ALA A 34 12.52 -3.57 6.31
N ASP A 35 12.26 -2.40 5.73
CA ASP A 35 11.51 -2.29 4.50
C ASP A 35 12.41 -2.46 3.25
N MET A 36 11.80 -2.58 2.07
CA MET A 36 12.54 -2.81 0.83
C MET A 36 13.50 -1.66 0.51
N ARG A 37 13.12 -0.40 0.81
CA ARG A 37 13.97 0.77 0.53
C ARG A 37 15.19 0.80 1.44
N GLN A 38 14.99 0.51 2.72
CA GLN A 38 16.06 0.39 3.69
C GLN A 38 17.01 -0.74 3.28
N LEU A 39 16.48 -1.89 2.85
CA LEU A 39 17.30 -3.01 2.40
C LEU A 39 18.07 -2.67 1.11
N GLN A 40 17.43 -1.97 0.16
CA GLN A 40 18.08 -1.51 -1.07
C GLN A 40 19.20 -0.50 -0.79
N ALA A 41 18.94 0.51 0.06
CA ALA A 41 19.95 1.48 0.48
C ALA A 41 21.13 0.80 1.18
N ALA A 42 20.87 -0.23 1.99
CA ALA A 42 21.92 -1.01 2.60
C ALA A 42 22.73 -1.83 1.58
N ASN A 43 22.08 -2.41 0.57
CA ASN A 43 22.75 -3.14 -0.51
C ASN A 43 23.62 -2.23 -1.38
N GLU A 44 23.14 -1.03 -1.71
CA GLU A 44 23.93 0.01 -2.37
C GLU A 44 25.13 0.45 -1.50
N GLY A 45 24.96 0.45 -0.18
CA GLY A 45 26.01 0.63 0.81
C GLY A 45 26.94 -0.58 0.99
N GLY A 46 26.78 -1.65 0.23
CA GLY A 46 27.65 -2.83 0.26
C GLY A 46 27.14 -4.01 1.10
N LEU A 47 25.91 -3.98 1.62
CA LEU A 47 25.33 -5.11 2.36
C LEU A 47 25.09 -6.30 1.42
N GLU A 48 25.78 -7.41 1.67
CA GLU A 48 25.60 -8.67 0.94
C GLU A 48 25.30 -9.82 1.90
N GLU A 49 24.20 -10.54 1.66
CA GLU A 49 23.85 -11.74 2.42
C GLU A 49 23.21 -12.77 1.48
N CYS A 50 23.61 -14.02 1.63
CA CYS A 50 23.17 -15.11 0.76
C CYS A 50 21.92 -15.83 1.30
N ARG A 51 21.42 -15.37 2.45
CA ARG A 51 20.28 -15.96 3.14
C ARG A 51 19.07 -15.07 3.03
N ALA A 52 18.00 -15.67 2.52
CA ALA A 52 16.72 -15.02 2.39
C ALA A 52 16.09 -14.79 3.77
N GLY A 53 15.61 -13.57 3.98
CA GLY A 53 15.01 -13.15 5.23
C GLY A 53 13.73 -12.38 5.00
N TRP A 54 12.87 -12.40 6.02
CA TRP A 54 11.69 -11.56 6.07
C TRP A 54 12.07 -10.08 6.04
N ILE A 55 11.32 -9.33 5.24
CA ILE A 55 11.26 -7.87 5.24
C ILE A 55 9.82 -7.41 5.48
N SER A 56 9.61 -6.10 5.67
CA SER A 56 8.29 -5.53 5.86
C SER A 56 7.32 -5.95 4.74
N GLY A 57 6.05 -6.19 5.06
CA GLY A 57 5.05 -6.60 4.06
C GLY A 57 4.96 -8.12 3.81
N ALA A 58 5.57 -8.95 4.68
CA ALA A 58 5.60 -10.41 4.55
C ALA A 58 6.25 -10.90 3.25
N GLU A 59 7.23 -10.15 2.77
CA GLU A 59 8.09 -10.53 1.66
C GLU A 59 9.38 -11.13 2.17
N VAL A 60 9.97 -12.01 1.35
CA VAL A 60 11.25 -12.66 1.62
C VAL A 60 12.24 -12.25 0.55
N ALA A 61 13.35 -11.65 0.94
CA ALA A 61 14.38 -11.17 0.01
C ALA A 61 15.78 -11.30 0.60
N TYR A 62 16.81 -11.11 -0.22
CA TYR A 62 18.19 -10.98 0.23
C TYR A 62 19.02 -10.07 -0.70
N PRO A 63 19.93 -9.26 -0.15
CA PRO A 63 20.76 -8.32 -0.90
C PRO A 63 22.04 -8.97 -1.43
N ARG A 64 22.40 -8.70 -2.69
CA ARG A 64 23.65 -9.16 -3.31
C ARG A 64 24.36 -8.03 -4.04
N VAL A 65 25.63 -7.82 -3.69
CA VAL A 65 26.49 -6.83 -4.35
C VAL A 65 27.31 -7.47 -5.45
N HIS A 66 27.78 -8.70 -5.24
CA HIS A 66 28.61 -9.42 -6.20
C HIS A 66 27.92 -10.60 -6.89
N LEU A 67 28.26 -10.80 -8.16
CA LEU A 67 27.85 -11.98 -8.93
C LEU A 67 28.37 -13.27 -8.27
N ASN A 68 27.49 -14.23 -8.06
CA ASN A 68 27.85 -15.55 -7.54
C ASN A 68 26.93 -16.60 -8.14
N TRP A 69 27.51 -17.71 -8.56
CA TRP A 69 26.75 -18.82 -9.13
C TRP A 69 25.99 -19.62 -8.06
N ASN A 70 26.58 -19.76 -6.87
CA ASN A 70 26.03 -20.58 -5.79
C ASN A 70 24.95 -19.87 -4.98
N CYS A 71 24.72 -18.59 -5.28
CA CYS A 71 23.82 -17.74 -4.53
C CYS A 71 23.27 -16.67 -5.46
N GLY A 72 21.95 -16.50 -5.54
CA GLY A 72 21.37 -15.43 -6.35
C GLY A 72 21.39 -15.63 -7.86
N GLN A 73 21.59 -16.85 -8.36
CA GLN A 73 21.52 -17.16 -9.80
C GLN A 73 22.34 -16.21 -10.70
N ASN A 74 23.51 -15.76 -10.23
CA ASN A 74 24.35 -14.80 -10.94
C ASN A 74 23.67 -13.43 -11.19
N GLN A 75 22.86 -12.96 -10.24
CA GLN A 75 22.26 -11.62 -10.23
C GLN A 75 22.83 -10.77 -9.09
N THR A 76 22.82 -9.45 -9.28
CA THR A 76 23.13 -8.43 -8.26
C THR A 76 21.89 -7.60 -7.97
N GLY A 77 21.86 -6.91 -6.84
CA GLY A 77 20.69 -6.20 -6.34
C GLY A 77 19.95 -6.97 -5.24
N ILE A 78 18.71 -6.58 -4.98
CA ILE A 78 17.83 -7.29 -4.05
C ILE A 78 17.14 -8.42 -4.80
N ILE A 79 17.39 -9.65 -4.37
CA ILE A 79 16.78 -10.84 -4.95
C ILE A 79 15.58 -11.20 -4.08
N SER A 80 14.38 -11.00 -4.63
CA SER A 80 13.11 -11.27 -3.93
C SER A 80 12.52 -12.62 -4.31
N TYR A 81 11.96 -13.32 -3.32
CA TYR A 81 11.12 -14.51 -3.47
C TYR A 81 9.62 -14.19 -3.38
N GLY A 82 9.26 -12.91 -3.38
CA GLY A 82 7.89 -12.41 -3.35
C GLY A 82 7.22 -12.48 -1.98
N ILE A 83 5.98 -11.98 -1.93
CA ILE A 83 5.15 -12.01 -0.73
C ILE A 83 4.71 -13.45 -0.46
N ARG A 84 4.92 -13.89 0.78
CA ARG A 84 4.51 -15.23 1.21
C ARG A 84 3.07 -15.19 1.71
N ASN A 85 2.20 -16.01 1.11
CA ASN A 85 0.83 -16.19 1.59
C ASN A 85 0.78 -17.02 2.88
N ASP A 86 1.77 -17.90 3.10
CA ASP A 86 1.92 -18.67 4.33
C ASP A 86 2.88 -17.98 5.29
N LEU A 87 2.30 -17.24 6.25
CA LEU A 87 3.06 -16.52 7.29
C LEU A 87 3.69 -17.43 8.35
N LEU A 88 3.40 -18.75 8.30
CA LEU A 88 4.01 -19.76 9.17
C LEU A 88 5.28 -20.35 8.57
N GLU A 89 5.63 -20.00 7.33
CA GLU A 89 6.93 -20.32 6.79
C GLU A 89 8.04 -19.72 7.64
N LYS A 90 9.18 -20.40 7.66
CA LYS A 90 10.32 -19.99 8.48
C LYS A 90 11.41 -19.47 7.59
N TRP A 91 11.89 -18.28 7.91
CA TRP A 91 12.98 -17.60 7.23
C TRP A 91 13.86 -16.89 8.27
N ASP A 92 14.95 -16.28 7.82
CA ASP A 92 15.70 -15.34 8.64
C ASP A 92 14.98 -13.97 8.61
N VAL A 93 15.57 -12.90 9.11
CA VAL A 93 14.95 -11.56 9.05
C VAL A 93 15.98 -10.47 8.85
N PHE A 94 15.62 -9.44 8.10
CA PHE A 94 16.38 -8.19 8.06
C PHE A 94 15.72 -7.18 8.99
N CYS A 95 16.46 -6.70 9.98
CA CYS A 95 16.00 -5.68 10.92
C CYS A 95 16.64 -4.33 10.57
N TYR A 96 15.96 -3.25 10.90
CA TYR A 96 16.42 -1.88 10.69
C TYR A 96 16.38 -1.10 12.00
N LYS A 97 17.46 -0.38 12.27
CA LYS A 97 17.55 0.53 13.41
C LYS A 97 18.21 1.83 13.00
N MET A 98 17.53 2.95 13.25
CA MET A 98 18.12 4.28 13.10
C MET A 98 19.14 4.54 14.20
N ASP A 99 20.21 5.27 13.87
CA ASP A 99 21.16 5.73 14.88
C ASP A 99 20.57 6.95 15.61
N ASP A 100 20.41 6.86 16.93
CA ASP A 100 19.84 7.94 17.75
C ASP A 100 20.75 9.20 17.76
N ASP A 101 22.01 9.08 17.33
CA ASP A 101 22.99 10.18 17.29
C ASP A 101 22.93 11.03 15.99
N CYS A 102 22.13 10.66 14.98
CA CYS A 102 21.96 11.42 13.72
C CYS A 102 20.61 12.17 13.59
N ALA A 103 19.77 12.14 14.62
CA ALA A 103 18.48 12.82 14.62
C ALA A 103 18.62 14.32 14.95
N MET A 104 19.30 15.10 14.10
CA MET A 104 19.22 16.57 14.13
C MET A 104 19.41 17.14 12.72
N PHE A 105 18.33 17.17 11.92
CA PHE A 105 18.01 18.33 11.09
C PHE A 105 16.50 18.33 10.85
N GLN A 106 15.80 18.92 11.81
CA GLN A 106 14.44 19.40 11.64
C GLN A 106 14.53 20.74 10.89
N GLU A 107 13.77 20.91 9.81
CA GLU A 107 13.63 22.18 9.09
C GLU A 107 13.13 23.28 10.02
N ALA A 108 13.81 24.44 10.08
CA ALA A 108 13.20 25.77 10.29
C ALA A 108 14.24 26.93 10.24
N GLU A 109 13.98 27.88 9.34
CA GLU A 109 14.11 29.36 9.45
C GLU A 109 15.50 30.05 9.63
N MET A 110 15.84 30.91 8.65
CA MET A 110 16.66 32.13 8.87
C MET A 110 15.78 33.21 9.54
N PRO A 111 16.26 34.13 10.43
CA PRO A 111 17.47 34.97 10.25
C PRO A 111 18.26 35.43 11.52
N GLY A 112 19.53 35.89 11.35
CA GLY A 112 20.19 36.91 12.22
C GLY A 112 21.37 36.49 13.15
N LEU A 113 22.50 37.20 13.06
CA LEU A 113 23.81 37.11 13.80
C LEU A 113 23.75 37.28 15.36
N PRO A 114 24.87 37.17 16.15
CA PRO A 114 25.98 36.20 16.17
C PRO A 114 26.41 35.69 17.60
N SER A 115 27.21 34.61 17.62
CA SER A 115 28.26 34.22 18.60
C SER A 115 27.92 33.79 20.05
N VAL A 116 28.40 32.60 20.45
CA VAL A 116 29.47 32.31 21.44
C VAL A 116 29.33 30.83 21.90
N GLY A 117 30.42 30.05 21.83
CA GLY A 117 30.47 28.64 22.24
C GLY A 117 30.35 28.39 23.76
N PRO A 118 30.47 27.14 24.24
CA PRO A 118 31.80 26.53 24.27
C PRO A 118 31.87 25.04 23.92
N ARG A 119 33.07 24.68 23.44
CA ARG A 119 33.58 23.33 23.21
C ARG A 119 33.48 22.45 24.47
N ARG A 120 33.14 21.16 24.27
CA ARG A 120 33.78 20.06 25.00
C ARG A 120 34.08 18.90 24.05
N ASN A 121 35.32 18.42 24.17
CA ASN A 121 35.90 17.27 23.50
C ASN A 121 35.10 15.99 23.75
N GLY A 122 34.70 15.34 22.66
CA GLY A 122 34.36 13.92 22.59
C GLY A 122 34.63 13.49 21.15
N SER A 123 35.63 12.65 20.96
CA SER A 123 36.08 12.12 19.67
C SER A 123 34.97 11.31 18.99
N ASN A 124 34.29 11.89 18.00
CA ASN A 124 33.47 11.18 17.02
C ASN A 124 34.13 11.32 15.65
N GLU A 125 35.15 10.50 15.41
CA GLU A 125 35.58 10.14 14.07
C GLU A 125 34.72 8.96 13.61
N ASN A 126 33.47 9.19 13.21
CA ASN A 126 32.77 8.29 12.28
C ASN A 126 31.51 8.90 11.64
N CYS A 127 31.64 10.10 11.08
CA CYS A 127 30.66 10.63 10.13
C CYS A 127 31.43 11.23 8.94
N THR A 128 32.06 10.36 8.15
CA THR A 128 32.54 10.69 6.82
C THR A 128 32.02 9.61 5.87
N VAL A 129 31.15 10.02 4.96
CA VAL A 129 30.97 9.33 3.68
C VAL A 129 32.34 9.28 3.00
N ASP A 130 32.86 8.08 2.77
CA ASP A 130 34.12 7.91 2.05
C ASP A 130 33.84 8.11 0.55
N VAL A 131 33.82 9.38 0.15
CA VAL A 131 33.89 9.77 -1.26
C VAL A 131 35.37 9.84 -1.62
N MET A 132 35.94 8.73 -2.10
CA MET A 132 37.21 8.80 -2.81
C MET A 132 36.98 9.44 -4.19
N THR A 133 37.24 10.75 -4.24
CA THR A 133 37.47 11.50 -5.47
C THR A 133 38.92 11.27 -5.90
N THR A 134 39.15 10.69 -7.08
CA THR A 134 40.43 10.86 -7.79
C THR A 134 40.28 11.99 -8.81
N MET A 135 41.09 13.03 -8.63
CA MET A 135 41.20 14.14 -9.56
C MET A 135 41.90 13.69 -10.85
N VAL A 136 41.30 13.95 -12.01
CA VAL A 136 42.01 14.07 -13.28
C VAL A 136 41.66 15.43 -13.88
N THR A 137 42.70 16.21 -14.13
CA THR A 137 42.67 17.59 -14.64
C THR A 137 42.16 17.68 -16.08
N PRO A 138 41.49 18.78 -16.49
CA PRO A 138 41.12 19.00 -17.88
C PRO A 138 42.29 19.63 -18.63
N SER A 139 42.98 18.84 -19.44
CA SER A 139 43.79 19.37 -20.54
C SER A 139 43.31 18.77 -21.85
N GLN A 140 42.92 19.68 -22.74
CA GLN A 140 42.50 19.55 -24.13
C GLN A 140 42.79 18.19 -24.80
N LEU A 141 41.82 17.65 -25.53
CA LEU A 141 42.06 17.03 -26.84
C LEU A 141 40.74 16.80 -27.59
N ASP A 142 40.87 16.88 -28.89
CA ASP A 142 39.86 17.15 -29.89
C ASP A 142 38.78 16.07 -30.06
N PHE A 143 37.61 16.58 -30.45
CA PHE A 143 36.58 15.84 -31.14
C PHE A 143 37.12 15.36 -32.49
N THR A 144 37.38 14.06 -32.63
CA THR A 144 37.49 13.41 -33.94
C THR A 144 36.59 12.17 -34.00
N ILE A 145 35.64 12.24 -34.94
CA ILE A 145 34.77 11.17 -35.40
C ILE A 145 35.64 10.00 -35.89
N GLY A 146 35.37 8.80 -35.37
CA GLY A 146 35.95 7.54 -35.82
C GLY A 146 34.95 6.40 -35.63
N THR A 147 34.25 6.07 -36.70
CA THR A 147 33.39 4.89 -36.84
C THR A 147 34.17 3.59 -36.63
N THR A 148 33.63 2.68 -35.81
CA THR A 148 33.30 1.25 -36.08
C THR A 148 33.49 0.39 -34.83
N GLY A 149 32.47 -0.36 -34.44
CA GLY A 149 32.65 -1.63 -33.73
C GLY A 149 31.79 -1.86 -32.49
N VAL A 150 30.63 -2.48 -32.70
CA VAL A 150 29.92 -3.40 -31.77
C VAL A 150 29.31 -2.76 -30.52
N THR A 151 28.06 -2.31 -30.64
CA THR A 151 27.14 -2.21 -29.50
C THR A 151 26.67 -3.63 -29.14
N SER A 152 27.33 -4.22 -28.14
CA SER A 152 26.71 -5.27 -27.34
C SER A 152 25.62 -4.60 -26.51
N GLU A 153 24.41 -4.50 -27.06
CA GLU A 153 23.21 -4.23 -26.28
C GLU A 153 23.04 -5.40 -25.30
N THR A 154 23.51 -5.19 -24.08
CA THR A 154 23.12 -6.01 -22.95
C THR A 154 21.64 -5.73 -22.72
N THR A 155 20.78 -6.59 -23.25
CA THR A 155 19.34 -6.61 -22.95
C THR A 155 19.16 -6.88 -21.46
N THR A 156 19.19 -5.82 -20.65
CA THR A 156 18.62 -5.81 -19.31
C THR A 156 17.15 -6.15 -19.48
N ALA A 157 16.71 -7.28 -18.93
CA ALA A 157 15.28 -7.52 -18.74
C ALA A 157 14.72 -6.33 -17.93
N MET A 158 13.94 -5.47 -18.58
CA MET A 158 13.27 -4.33 -17.94
C MET A 158 12.25 -4.90 -16.97
N SER A 159 12.61 -5.01 -15.70
CA SER A 159 11.66 -5.32 -14.63
C SER A 159 10.63 -4.19 -14.53
N CYS A 160 9.35 -4.51 -14.63
CA CYS A 160 8.25 -3.56 -14.46
C CYS A 160 7.43 -3.87 -13.19
N GLY A 161 6.75 -2.86 -12.65
CA GLY A 161 6.05 -3.00 -11.37
C GLY A 161 6.96 -2.78 -10.16
N GLY A 162 6.56 -3.30 -9.00
CA GLY A 162 7.27 -3.19 -7.74
C GLY A 162 6.42 -2.59 -6.61
N PHE A 163 7.05 -2.32 -5.46
CA PHE A 163 6.37 -1.75 -4.30
C PHE A 163 6.50 -0.23 -4.26
N LEU A 164 5.41 0.42 -3.89
CA LEU A 164 5.31 1.87 -3.73
C LEU A 164 4.98 2.17 -2.26
N TYR A 165 5.93 2.77 -1.54
CA TYR A 165 5.81 3.06 -0.10
C TYR A 165 5.63 4.56 0.21
N GLU A 166 5.42 5.39 -0.82
CA GLU A 166 5.21 6.83 -0.63
C GLU A 166 3.84 7.12 0.00
N GLU A 167 3.69 8.29 0.62
CA GLU A 167 2.37 8.80 1.03
C GLU A 167 1.57 9.28 -0.19
N ASP A 168 2.21 9.92 -1.14
CA ASP A 168 1.62 10.32 -2.42
C ASP A 168 2.61 9.99 -3.53
N GLY A 169 2.13 9.54 -4.68
CA GLY A 169 3.04 9.19 -5.76
C GLY A 169 2.37 8.99 -7.10
N ASP A 170 3.18 8.93 -8.14
CA ASP A 170 2.77 8.56 -9.48
C ASP A 170 3.54 7.35 -9.99
N PHE A 171 2.90 6.58 -10.86
CA PHE A 171 3.48 5.41 -11.50
C PHE A 171 2.87 5.22 -12.88
N GLN A 172 3.65 4.61 -13.78
CA GLN A 172 3.34 4.56 -15.20
C GLN A 172 3.71 3.19 -15.76
N SER A 173 3.10 2.82 -16.88
CA SER A 173 3.55 1.66 -17.65
C SER A 173 4.97 1.90 -18.19
N PRO A 174 5.81 0.85 -18.28
CA PRO A 174 7.09 0.93 -18.98
C PRO A 174 6.91 1.53 -20.36
N GLY A 175 7.74 2.52 -20.71
CA GLY A 175 7.70 3.17 -22.01
C GLY A 175 6.79 4.40 -22.12
N PHE A 176 5.86 4.64 -21.18
CA PHE A 176 4.94 5.78 -21.23
C PHE A 176 5.69 7.12 -21.41
N PRO A 177 5.23 8.05 -22.28
CA PRO A 177 4.01 8.04 -23.10
C PRO A 177 4.16 7.34 -24.47
N HIS A 178 5.18 6.49 -24.63
CA HIS A 178 5.36 5.64 -25.81
C HIS A 178 4.82 4.22 -25.54
N ALA A 179 4.83 3.41 -26.60
CA ALA A 179 4.38 2.03 -26.58
C ALA A 179 4.92 1.23 -25.37
N TYR A 180 4.04 0.56 -24.63
CA TYR A 180 4.45 -0.46 -23.66
C TYR A 180 5.03 -1.71 -24.36
N LEU A 181 5.51 -2.69 -23.60
CA LEU A 181 6.03 -3.95 -24.14
C LEU A 181 4.91 -4.99 -24.28
N SER A 182 5.03 -5.91 -25.24
CA SER A 182 4.17 -7.09 -25.33
C SER A 182 4.47 -8.08 -24.20
N ASP A 183 3.51 -8.98 -23.94
CA ASP A 183 3.62 -10.08 -22.97
C ASP A 183 4.00 -9.62 -21.54
N MET A 184 3.62 -8.40 -21.16
CA MET A 184 3.91 -7.86 -19.84
C MET A 184 2.97 -8.45 -18.78
N ASP A 185 3.52 -8.65 -17.59
CA ASP A 185 2.76 -8.92 -16.36
C ASP A 185 3.37 -8.10 -15.23
N CYS A 186 2.98 -6.83 -15.17
CA CYS A 186 3.54 -5.86 -14.23
C CYS A 186 2.59 -5.65 -13.06
N SER A 187 3.11 -5.74 -11.83
CA SER A 187 2.31 -5.53 -10.61
C SER A 187 2.92 -4.43 -9.75
N TRP A 188 2.14 -3.38 -9.48
CA TRP A 188 2.46 -2.32 -8.53
C TRP A 188 1.70 -2.55 -7.22
N VAL A 189 2.42 -2.64 -6.11
CA VAL A 189 1.85 -2.82 -4.78
C VAL A 189 2.06 -1.55 -3.97
N ILE A 190 0.99 -0.78 -3.80
CA ILE A 190 1.00 0.46 -3.01
C ILE A 190 0.75 0.11 -1.55
N VAL A 191 1.65 0.51 -0.66
CA VAL A 191 1.57 0.27 0.78
C VAL A 191 1.71 1.59 1.51
N VAL A 192 0.64 2.02 2.18
CA VAL A 192 0.61 3.24 3.01
C VAL A 192 0.61 2.90 4.50
N GLN A 193 0.84 3.91 5.34
CA GLN A 193 0.88 3.74 6.79
C GLN A 193 -0.43 3.15 7.34
N PRO A 194 -0.37 2.34 8.41
CA PRO A 194 -1.56 1.85 9.11
C PRO A 194 -2.48 3.00 9.54
N GLY A 195 -3.78 2.84 9.32
CA GLY A 195 -4.77 3.90 9.59
C GLY A 195 -4.96 4.89 8.44
N HIS A 196 -4.29 4.69 7.31
CA HIS A 196 -4.55 5.40 6.07
C HIS A 196 -5.00 4.46 4.94
N LEU A 197 -5.65 5.04 3.95
CA LEU A 197 -6.16 4.38 2.74
C LEU A 197 -5.54 5.05 1.50
N VAL A 198 -5.44 4.28 0.43
CA VAL A 198 -4.93 4.68 -0.88
C VAL A 198 -6.10 5.14 -1.74
N GLN A 199 -6.04 6.33 -2.30
CA GLN A 199 -6.96 6.81 -3.33
C GLN A 199 -6.23 6.88 -4.67
N LEU A 200 -6.66 6.08 -5.65
CA LEU A 200 -6.05 5.96 -6.96
C LEU A 200 -6.80 6.78 -8.01
N ASN A 201 -6.05 7.39 -8.92
CA ASN A 201 -6.56 8.15 -10.06
C ASN A 201 -5.72 7.86 -11.32
N PHE A 202 -6.35 7.54 -12.44
CA PHE A 202 -5.67 7.42 -13.73
C PHE A 202 -5.68 8.77 -14.45
N ARG A 203 -4.50 9.29 -14.79
CA ARG A 203 -4.32 10.54 -15.54
C ARG A 203 -4.42 10.32 -17.05
N ALA A 204 -3.88 9.21 -17.52
CA ALA A 204 -3.93 8.79 -18.91
C ALA A 204 -3.99 7.26 -18.98
N MET A 205 -4.71 6.73 -19.97
CA MET A 205 -4.81 5.30 -20.23
C MET A 205 -5.16 5.08 -21.70
N VAL A 206 -4.27 4.40 -22.42
CA VAL A 206 -4.40 4.03 -23.83
C VAL A 206 -3.85 2.60 -23.97
N LEU A 207 -4.75 1.62 -24.02
CA LEU A 207 -4.45 0.18 -24.09
C LEU A 207 -5.23 -0.44 -25.26
N GLU A 208 -4.80 -1.61 -25.73
CA GLU A 208 -5.55 -2.35 -26.75
C GLU A 208 -6.98 -2.68 -26.26
N GLU A 209 -7.97 -2.33 -27.07
CA GLU A 209 -9.39 -2.53 -26.71
C GLU A 209 -9.88 -3.92 -27.13
N HIS A 210 -10.43 -4.67 -26.16
CA HIS A 210 -11.19 -5.89 -26.42
C HIS A 210 -12.49 -5.92 -25.63
N ARG A 211 -13.60 -6.30 -26.29
CA ARG A 211 -14.93 -6.39 -25.66
C ARG A 211 -14.98 -7.27 -24.40
N GLY A 212 -14.08 -8.24 -24.28
CA GLY A 212 -13.99 -9.15 -23.16
C GLY A 212 -12.70 -9.06 -22.35
N CYS A 213 -11.93 -7.96 -22.43
CA CYS A 213 -10.67 -7.81 -21.69
C CYS A 213 -9.66 -8.96 -21.94
N GLN A 214 -9.60 -9.47 -23.17
CA GLN A 214 -8.74 -10.63 -23.49
C GLN A 214 -7.38 -10.24 -24.06
N TYR A 215 -7.25 -8.99 -24.50
CA TYR A 215 -5.99 -8.39 -24.93
C TYR A 215 -5.36 -7.70 -23.72
N ASP A 216 -5.21 -6.39 -23.79
CA ASP A 216 -4.51 -5.63 -22.76
C ASP A 216 -5.47 -5.06 -21.71
N TYR A 217 -5.09 -5.15 -20.44
CA TYR A 217 -5.95 -4.70 -19.35
C TYR A 217 -5.17 -4.32 -18.09
N ILE A 218 -5.85 -3.53 -17.25
CA ILE A 218 -5.39 -3.21 -15.90
C ILE A 218 -6.38 -3.76 -14.88
N SER A 219 -5.87 -4.50 -13.90
CA SER A 219 -6.65 -5.00 -12.77
C SER A 219 -6.26 -4.24 -11.50
N VAL A 220 -7.23 -3.59 -10.87
CA VAL A 220 -7.06 -3.02 -9.53
C VAL A 220 -7.67 -4.00 -8.53
N PHE A 221 -6.84 -4.55 -7.64
CA PHE A 221 -7.25 -5.52 -6.63
C PHE A 221 -7.56 -4.82 -5.31
N ASP A 222 -8.80 -4.34 -5.18
CA ASP A 222 -9.42 -3.93 -3.92
C ASP A 222 -10.95 -3.83 -4.10
N GLU A 223 -11.74 -3.87 -3.02
CA GLU A 223 -13.21 -3.83 -3.05
C GLU A 223 -13.74 -2.40 -3.36
N LEU A 224 -13.50 -1.88 -4.57
CA LEU A 224 -13.68 -0.44 -4.89
C LEU A 224 -14.98 -0.09 -5.64
N PRO A 225 -15.87 0.74 -5.07
CA PRO A 225 -16.68 1.68 -5.86
C PRO A 225 -15.89 2.98 -6.15
N PRO A 226 -16.23 3.74 -7.20
CA PRO A 226 -15.63 5.06 -7.46
C PRO A 226 -15.93 6.07 -6.31
N PRO A 227 -14.98 6.90 -5.87
CA PRO A 227 -13.56 6.98 -6.28
C PRO A 227 -12.78 5.73 -5.89
N LEU A 228 -11.85 5.27 -6.75
CA LEU A 228 -11.02 4.07 -6.54
C LEU A 228 -10.18 4.19 -5.25
N ARG A 229 -10.78 3.85 -4.11
CA ARG A 229 -10.21 4.08 -2.77
C ARG A 229 -10.15 2.79 -1.96
N SER A 230 -8.93 2.39 -1.60
CA SER A 230 -8.66 1.11 -0.95
C SER A 230 -9.50 0.87 0.30
N SER A 231 -9.82 -0.41 0.54
CA SER A 231 -10.46 -0.87 1.78
C SER A 231 -9.44 -1.08 2.90
N SER A 232 -8.16 -1.16 2.55
CA SER A 232 -7.04 -1.40 3.45
C SER A 232 -5.90 -0.39 3.22
N ASN A 233 -4.81 -0.50 3.98
CA ASN A 233 -3.60 0.30 3.75
C ASN A 233 -2.72 -0.25 2.61
N VAL A 234 -3.21 -1.23 1.84
CA VAL A 234 -2.53 -1.84 0.70
C VAL A 234 -3.47 -1.88 -0.51
N MET A 235 -2.98 -1.51 -1.68
CA MET A 235 -3.68 -1.61 -2.97
C MET A 235 -2.74 -2.22 -4.01
N THR A 236 -3.22 -3.18 -4.80
CA THR A 236 -2.43 -3.74 -5.92
C THR A 236 -3.05 -3.32 -7.25
N VAL A 237 -2.21 -2.84 -8.16
CA VAL A 237 -2.56 -2.56 -9.55
C VAL A 237 -1.72 -3.46 -10.44
N GLN A 238 -2.32 -4.22 -11.34
CA GLN A 238 -1.63 -5.09 -12.28
C GLN A 238 -1.96 -4.69 -13.69
N MET A 239 -0.98 -4.65 -14.58
CA MET A 239 -1.16 -4.52 -16.01
C MET A 239 -0.72 -5.81 -16.69
N LYS A 240 -1.54 -6.30 -17.61
CA LYS A 240 -1.18 -7.40 -18.50
C LYS A 240 -1.34 -6.97 -19.94
N SER A 241 -0.36 -7.33 -20.77
CA SER A 241 -0.44 -7.20 -22.23
C SER A 241 -0.31 -8.56 -22.92
N ASP A 242 -0.89 -8.68 -24.09
CA ASP A 242 -0.74 -9.84 -24.96
C ASP A 242 0.48 -9.69 -25.88
N SER A 243 0.65 -10.62 -26.84
CA SER A 243 1.82 -10.67 -27.72
C SER A 243 1.82 -9.61 -28.85
N SER A 244 0.85 -8.70 -28.89
CA SER A 244 0.65 -7.77 -30.00
C SER A 244 -0.01 -6.44 -29.60
N VAL A 245 0.09 -5.45 -30.49
CA VAL A 245 -0.62 -4.16 -30.43
C VAL A 245 -0.32 -3.37 -29.15
N GLU A 246 0.88 -2.79 -29.12
CA GLU A 246 1.30 -1.93 -28.04
C GLU A 246 0.92 -0.46 -28.30
N LEU A 247 0.34 0.20 -27.30
CA LEU A 247 -0.06 1.62 -27.34
C LEU A 247 0.63 2.42 -26.24
N ASP A 248 0.33 3.72 -26.12
CA ASP A 248 1.01 4.66 -25.21
C ASP A 248 1.00 4.26 -23.73
N GLY A 249 0.10 3.35 -23.31
CA GLY A 249 0.07 2.79 -21.96
C GLY A 249 -0.72 3.64 -20.97
N PHE A 250 -0.31 3.66 -19.70
CA PHE A 250 -1.02 4.40 -18.65
C PHE A 250 -0.10 5.24 -17.75
N SER A 251 -0.70 6.28 -17.18
CA SER A 251 -0.13 7.06 -16.09
C SER A 251 -1.17 7.20 -14.99
N ALA A 252 -0.79 6.83 -13.76
CA ALA A 252 -1.64 6.85 -12.59
C ALA A 252 -0.97 7.61 -11.44
N GLN A 253 -1.80 8.16 -10.57
CA GLN A 253 -1.41 8.83 -9.34
C GLN A 253 -2.20 8.26 -8.17
N PHE A 254 -1.55 8.08 -7.03
CA PHE A 254 -2.21 7.72 -5.79
C PHE A 254 -1.94 8.74 -4.68
N HIS A 255 -2.92 8.85 -3.79
CA HIS A 255 -2.89 9.75 -2.64
C HIS A 255 -3.28 9.04 -1.36
N THR A 256 -2.66 9.43 -0.24
CA THR A 256 -3.00 8.89 1.07
C THR A 256 -4.16 9.68 1.70
N VAL A 257 -5.14 8.96 2.23
CA VAL A 257 -6.29 9.53 2.94
C VAL A 257 -6.36 8.90 4.34
N LYS A 258 -6.42 9.70 5.41
CA LYS A 258 -6.62 9.16 6.75
C LYS A 258 -7.93 8.40 6.82
N SER A 259 -7.90 7.16 7.31
CA SER A 259 -9.10 6.35 7.52
C SER A 259 -10.12 7.04 8.44
N ALA A 260 -9.68 7.93 9.35
CA ALA A 260 -10.53 8.72 10.23
C ALA A 260 -11.14 9.97 9.57
N GLU A 261 -10.55 10.47 8.47
CA GLU A 261 -11.09 11.58 7.69
C GLU A 261 -12.06 11.11 6.59
N VAL A 262 -12.21 9.79 6.43
CA VAL A 262 -13.25 9.20 5.58
C VAL A 262 -14.59 9.32 6.29
N THR A 263 -15.25 10.44 6.06
CA THR A 263 -16.63 10.66 6.43
C THR A 263 -17.50 9.59 5.77
N GLY A 264 -18.10 8.68 6.56
CA GLY A 264 -19.15 7.80 6.04
C GLY A 264 -19.00 6.31 6.32
N HIS A 265 -17.98 5.79 7.00
CA HIS A 265 -17.79 4.33 7.07
C HIS A 265 -18.93 3.60 7.81
N VAL A 266 -19.53 2.62 7.13
CA VAL A 266 -20.57 1.75 7.69
C VAL A 266 -20.04 0.32 7.72
N LYS A 267 -20.21 -0.38 8.85
CA LYS A 267 -19.82 -1.78 9.01
C LYS A 267 -20.94 -2.60 9.62
N LEU A 268 -21.03 -3.87 9.22
CA LEU A 268 -21.94 -4.85 9.83
C LEU A 268 -21.20 -5.69 10.85
N ARG A 269 -21.76 -5.83 12.06
CA ARG A 269 -21.22 -6.72 13.10
C ARG A 269 -22.24 -7.71 13.62
N ARG A 270 -21.73 -8.89 13.98
CA ARG A 270 -22.44 -9.96 14.69
C ARG A 270 -23.71 -10.49 14.01
N GLY A 271 -23.85 -10.37 12.69
CA GLY A 271 -24.85 -11.15 11.96
C GLY A 271 -24.45 -12.61 11.81
N ARG A 272 -25.40 -13.50 11.53
CA ARG A 272 -25.14 -14.94 11.31
C ARG A 272 -24.32 -15.19 10.04
N ASN A 273 -24.25 -14.21 9.15
CA ASN A 273 -23.45 -14.20 7.94
C ASN A 273 -23.19 -12.74 7.51
N GLN A 274 -22.39 -12.53 6.46
CA GLN A 274 -21.99 -11.19 6.03
C GLN A 274 -23.10 -10.35 5.35
N PHE A 275 -24.28 -10.93 5.13
CA PHE A 275 -25.45 -10.20 4.60
C PHE A 275 -26.27 -9.55 5.71
N GLU A 276 -26.01 -9.89 6.97
CA GLU A 276 -26.76 -9.36 8.10
C GLU A 276 -25.83 -8.87 9.20
N GLY A 277 -26.32 -7.97 10.04
CA GLY A 277 -25.55 -7.45 11.16
C GLY A 277 -26.12 -6.16 11.74
N HIS A 278 -25.64 -5.82 12.94
CA HIS A 278 -25.83 -4.49 13.50
C HIS A 278 -25.08 -3.48 12.66
N VAL A 279 -25.70 -2.32 12.44
CA VAL A 279 -25.07 -1.22 11.70
C VAL A 279 -24.25 -0.39 12.68
N GLU A 280 -22.94 -0.39 12.47
CA GLU A 280 -22.01 0.52 13.14
C GLU A 280 -21.58 1.60 12.15
N VAL A 281 -21.58 2.85 12.62
CA VAL A 281 -21.24 4.03 11.81
C VAL A 281 -20.04 4.74 12.38
N ASP A 282 -19.24 5.29 11.46
CA ASP A 282 -18.19 6.26 11.72
C ASP A 282 -18.32 7.42 10.72
N ILE A 283 -19.11 8.44 11.09
CA ILE A 283 -19.49 9.55 10.21
C ILE A 283 -19.21 10.86 10.95
N GLU A 284 -18.33 11.71 10.40
CA GLU A 284 -18.00 13.03 10.97
C GLU A 284 -17.61 12.99 12.46
N GLY A 285 -16.84 11.98 12.87
CA GLY A 285 -16.44 11.77 14.27
C GLY A 285 -17.54 11.20 15.17
N ILE A 286 -18.68 10.77 14.60
CA ILE A 286 -19.70 9.98 15.30
C ILE A 286 -19.38 8.51 15.14
N GLN A 287 -18.77 7.91 16.17
CA GLN A 287 -18.55 6.47 16.23
C GLN A 287 -19.59 5.80 17.11
N GLY A 288 -20.29 4.78 16.60
CA GLY A 288 -21.16 3.93 17.41
C GLY A 288 -22.31 3.27 16.66
N GLY A 289 -23.25 2.71 17.43
CA GLY A 289 -24.44 2.08 16.89
C GLY A 289 -25.56 3.09 16.56
N ILE A 290 -26.47 2.68 15.68
CA ILE A 290 -27.70 3.42 15.38
C ILE A 290 -28.87 2.86 16.20
N CYS A 291 -29.71 3.77 16.72
CA CYS A 291 -30.93 3.42 17.44
C CYS A 291 -31.95 2.70 16.54
N ALA A 292 -32.56 1.62 17.03
CA ALA A 292 -33.62 0.92 16.29
C ALA A 292 -34.93 1.73 16.16
N LYS A 293 -35.08 2.78 16.99
CA LYS A 293 -36.25 3.64 17.00
C LYS A 293 -36.28 4.47 15.71
N HIS A 294 -37.31 4.26 14.88
CA HIS A 294 -37.45 4.84 13.54
C HIS A 294 -36.51 4.26 12.46
N TRP A 295 -35.80 3.17 12.74
CA TRP A 295 -35.05 2.44 11.72
C TRP A 295 -36.01 1.76 10.73
N GLY A 296 -35.93 2.12 9.45
CA GLY A 296 -36.84 1.69 8.41
C GLY A 296 -36.14 1.15 7.16
N ILE A 297 -36.95 0.71 6.19
CA ILE A 297 -36.44 0.11 4.95
C ILE A 297 -35.63 1.09 4.11
N ARG A 298 -35.94 2.40 4.16
CA ARG A 298 -35.22 3.42 3.38
C ARG A 298 -33.78 3.56 3.86
N GLU A 299 -33.58 3.60 5.18
CA GLU A 299 -32.26 3.64 5.81
C GLU A 299 -31.49 2.35 5.54
N ALA A 300 -32.16 1.19 5.66
CA ALA A 300 -31.56 -0.10 5.35
C ALA A 300 -31.12 -0.21 3.88
N THR A 301 -31.90 0.34 2.94
CA THR A 301 -31.55 0.40 1.51
C THR A 301 -30.28 1.21 1.28
N VAL A 302 -30.15 2.37 1.92
CA VAL A 302 -28.94 3.21 1.80
C VAL A 302 -27.73 2.45 2.37
N VAL A 303 -27.85 1.81 3.53
CA VAL A 303 -26.76 1.01 4.12
C VAL A 303 -26.35 -0.15 3.21
N CYS A 304 -27.30 -0.95 2.73
CA CYS A 304 -26.99 -2.08 1.87
C CYS A 304 -26.34 -1.63 0.56
N ARG A 305 -26.82 -0.52 -0.03
CA ARG A 305 -26.18 0.06 -1.23
C ARG A 305 -24.77 0.55 -0.92
N GLN A 306 -24.58 1.25 0.19
CA GLN A 306 -23.27 1.75 0.60
C GLN A 306 -22.26 0.63 0.84
N LEU A 307 -22.74 -0.54 1.29
CA LEU A 307 -21.95 -1.76 1.44
C LEU A 307 -21.80 -2.57 0.14
N GLY A 308 -22.26 -2.06 -1.00
CA GLY A 308 -22.11 -2.69 -2.32
C GLY A 308 -23.15 -3.76 -2.67
N PHE A 309 -24.24 -3.89 -1.91
CA PHE A 309 -25.35 -4.79 -2.25
C PHE A 309 -26.35 -4.09 -3.19
N THR A 310 -26.70 -4.75 -4.30
CA THR A 310 -27.62 -4.20 -5.32
C THR A 310 -29.05 -4.74 -5.21
N GLY A 311 -29.30 -5.70 -4.31
CA GLY A 311 -30.63 -6.29 -4.13
C GLY A 311 -31.44 -5.67 -2.99
N SER A 312 -32.48 -6.38 -2.56
CA SER A 312 -33.43 -5.88 -1.56
C SER A 312 -32.79 -5.74 -0.18
N ALA A 313 -32.98 -4.59 0.47
CA ALA A 313 -32.62 -4.41 1.87
C ALA A 313 -33.80 -4.70 2.80
N MET A 314 -33.52 -5.31 3.95
CA MET A 314 -34.49 -5.47 5.03
C MET A 314 -33.95 -4.77 6.28
N ALA A 315 -34.80 -3.95 6.89
CA ALA A 315 -34.50 -3.34 8.18
C ALA A 315 -34.81 -4.35 9.29
N GLU A 316 -33.80 -4.71 10.06
CA GLU A 316 -33.91 -5.62 11.19
C GLU A 316 -33.65 -4.90 12.51
N ARG A 317 -34.05 -5.55 13.60
CA ARG A 317 -33.80 -5.09 14.97
C ARG A 317 -33.20 -6.24 15.74
N MET A 318 -31.98 -6.06 16.22
CA MET A 318 -31.26 -7.09 16.95
C MET A 318 -30.95 -6.62 18.38
N PRO A 319 -30.94 -7.53 19.37
CA PRO A 319 -30.71 -7.18 20.77
C PRO A 319 -29.28 -6.68 21.00
N GLU A 320 -29.15 -5.68 21.86
CA GLU A 320 -27.87 -5.11 22.29
C GLU A 320 -27.18 -6.02 23.31
N ARG A 321 -25.84 -6.14 23.23
CA ARG A 321 -24.99 -6.86 24.18
C ARG A 321 -24.04 -5.92 24.89
N MET A 322 -23.54 -6.35 26.05
CA MET A 322 -22.73 -5.54 26.96
C MET A 322 -21.38 -5.07 26.37
N ASP A 323 -20.84 -5.78 25.37
CA ASP A 323 -19.59 -5.40 24.68
C ASP A 323 -19.78 -4.56 23.42
N ASP A 324 -21.03 -4.22 23.05
CA ASP A 324 -21.27 -3.43 21.86
C ASP A 324 -20.92 -1.95 22.10
N PRO A 325 -20.38 -1.23 21.09
CA PRO A 325 -20.13 0.21 21.21
C PRO A 325 -21.41 0.97 21.59
N PRO A 326 -21.35 2.11 22.29
CA PRO A 326 -22.56 2.87 22.65
C PRO A 326 -23.39 3.29 21.42
N VAL A 327 -24.71 3.45 21.60
CA VAL A 327 -25.58 4.01 20.55
C VAL A 327 -25.28 5.50 20.47
N SER A 328 -24.69 5.94 19.35
CA SER A 328 -24.28 7.35 19.16
C SER A 328 -25.25 8.13 18.27
N VAL A 329 -26.02 7.43 17.43
CA VAL A 329 -27.01 8.03 16.51
C VAL A 329 -28.42 7.65 16.94
N SER A 330 -29.23 8.65 17.27
CA SER A 330 -30.58 8.46 17.80
C SER A 330 -31.66 8.43 16.71
N LEU A 331 -31.42 9.10 15.58
CA LEU A 331 -32.32 9.14 14.44
C LEU A 331 -31.52 9.24 13.14
N VAL A 332 -31.88 8.40 12.18
CA VAL A 332 -31.43 8.46 10.78
C VAL A 332 -32.67 8.57 9.93
N LYS A 333 -32.71 9.54 9.03
CA LYS A 333 -33.83 9.72 8.10
C LYS A 333 -33.31 9.87 6.69
N CYS A 334 -33.54 8.85 5.88
CA CYS A 334 -33.13 8.79 4.48
C CYS A 334 -34.36 8.87 3.54
N ARG A 335 -34.16 9.43 2.35
CA ARG A 335 -35.10 9.41 1.22
C ARG A 335 -35.11 8.03 0.55
N GLY A 336 -33.99 7.31 0.57
CA GLY A 336 -33.80 5.94 0.07
C GLY A 336 -32.98 5.87 -1.22
N ASP A 337 -32.61 7.00 -1.81
CA ASP A 337 -31.87 7.14 -3.06
C ASP A 337 -30.46 7.75 -2.86
N GLU A 338 -30.09 8.08 -1.62
CA GLU A 338 -28.76 8.54 -1.21
C GLU A 338 -27.65 7.48 -1.33
N GLY A 339 -26.48 7.86 -1.86
CA GLY A 339 -25.36 6.92 -2.03
C GLY A 339 -24.82 6.34 -0.73
N SER A 340 -25.00 7.04 0.39
CA SER A 340 -24.38 6.73 1.67
C SER A 340 -25.10 7.42 2.84
N LEU A 341 -24.91 6.92 4.07
CA LEU A 341 -25.62 7.40 5.26
C LEU A 341 -25.26 8.83 5.69
N ASP A 342 -24.11 9.36 5.30
CA ASP A 342 -23.69 10.75 5.52
C ASP A 342 -24.54 11.76 4.75
N GLN A 343 -25.21 11.33 3.67
CA GLN A 343 -26.13 12.16 2.89
C GLN A 343 -27.54 12.20 3.52
N CYS A 344 -27.81 11.38 4.55
CA CYS A 344 -29.09 11.37 5.25
C CYS A 344 -29.12 12.36 6.42
N GLU A 345 -30.32 12.71 6.90
CA GLU A 345 -30.46 13.54 8.11
C GLU A 345 -30.14 12.68 9.35
N LEU A 346 -28.99 12.94 9.98
CA LEU A 346 -28.51 12.25 11.19
C LEU A 346 -28.69 13.12 12.44
N LYS A 347 -29.21 12.56 13.54
CA LYS A 347 -29.21 13.21 14.87
C LYS A 347 -28.25 12.52 15.82
N ARG A 348 -27.30 13.31 16.35
CA ARG A 348 -26.33 12.90 17.39
C ARG A 348 -26.99 12.89 18.76
N GLY A 349 -26.73 11.85 19.54
CA GLY A 349 -27.11 11.81 20.94
C GLY A 349 -28.62 11.73 21.19
N GLY A 350 -28.95 11.32 22.41
CA GLY A 350 -30.31 10.99 22.85
C GLY A 350 -30.37 9.54 23.27
N GLY A 351 -30.69 9.30 24.54
CA GLY A 351 -30.74 7.96 25.13
C GLY A 351 -31.71 7.07 24.36
N CYS A 352 -31.15 6.21 23.51
CA CYS A 352 -31.88 5.10 22.93
C CYS A 352 -32.13 4.09 24.05
N SER A 353 -33.25 4.22 24.77
CA SER A 353 -33.60 3.37 25.93
C SER A 353 -34.12 1.99 25.52
N THR A 354 -33.86 1.57 24.29
CA THR A 354 -34.33 0.29 23.75
C THR A 354 -33.18 -0.69 23.77
N ALA A 355 -33.38 -1.89 24.32
CA ALA A 355 -32.39 -2.98 24.30
C ALA A 355 -32.14 -3.58 22.90
N VAL A 356 -32.43 -2.82 21.84
CA VAL A 356 -32.36 -3.24 20.44
C VAL A 356 -31.68 -2.16 19.60
N ARG A 357 -30.81 -2.60 18.70
CA ARG A 357 -30.07 -1.74 17.76
C ARG A 357 -30.61 -1.91 16.34
N ALA A 358 -30.38 -0.89 15.52
CA ALA A 358 -30.60 -0.98 14.09
C ALA A 358 -29.71 -2.08 13.47
N ALA A 359 -30.33 -2.95 12.70
CA ALA A 359 -29.67 -3.99 11.93
C ALA A 359 -30.20 -3.98 10.51
N VAL A 360 -29.45 -4.59 9.60
CA VAL A 360 -29.89 -4.81 8.23
C VAL A 360 -29.69 -6.26 7.84
N HIS A 361 -30.50 -6.71 6.90
CA HIS A 361 -30.29 -7.93 6.14
C HIS A 361 -30.37 -7.58 4.65
N CYS A 362 -29.22 -7.56 3.99
CA CYS A 362 -29.08 -7.24 2.57
C CYS A 362 -29.25 -8.50 1.73
N ARG A 363 -30.27 -8.55 0.88
CA ARG A 363 -30.49 -9.62 -0.10
C ARG A 363 -30.02 -9.19 -1.48
N GLY A 364 -29.76 -10.17 -2.32
CA GLY A 364 -29.22 -10.00 -3.67
C GLY A 364 -27.92 -10.76 -3.80
N GLU A 365 -27.35 -10.77 -5.00
CA GLU A 365 -25.92 -10.97 -5.09
C GLU A 365 -25.30 -9.86 -4.24
N SER A 366 -24.71 -10.23 -3.10
CA SER A 366 -23.55 -9.47 -2.70
C SER A 366 -22.68 -9.51 -3.94
N GLN A 367 -22.26 -8.36 -4.41
CA GLN A 367 -20.86 -8.25 -4.75
C GLN A 367 -20.12 -8.67 -3.46
N ARG A 368 -20.06 -9.97 -3.19
CA ARG A 368 -19.24 -10.63 -2.19
C ARG A 368 -18.01 -10.83 -3.03
N PRO A 369 -17.01 -9.96 -2.95
CA PRO A 369 -15.84 -10.17 -3.73
C PRO A 369 -15.11 -11.31 -3.01
N GLY A 370 -15.29 -12.55 -3.46
CA GLY A 370 -14.10 -13.40 -3.50
C GLY A 370 -13.14 -12.61 -4.38
N ARG A 371 -12.13 -11.94 -3.78
CA ARG A 371 -11.17 -11.04 -4.44
C ARG A 371 -11.67 -10.57 -5.81
N LYS A 372 -12.63 -9.64 -5.86
CA LYS A 372 -13.01 -9.08 -7.16
C LYS A 372 -11.94 -8.06 -7.49
N SER A 373 -11.08 -8.42 -8.42
CA SER A 373 -10.38 -7.44 -9.24
C SER A 373 -11.42 -6.56 -9.92
N PHE A 374 -11.24 -5.26 -9.85
CA PHE A 374 -11.88 -4.34 -10.78
C PHE A 374 -10.99 -4.29 -12.02
N GLU A 375 -11.42 -4.97 -13.08
CA GLU A 375 -10.72 -4.97 -14.37
C GLU A 375 -11.16 -3.75 -15.16
N MET A 376 -10.22 -2.83 -15.33
CA MET A 376 -10.34 -1.70 -16.24
C MET A 376 -9.71 -2.09 -17.56
N CYS A 377 -10.57 -2.36 -18.53
CA CYS A 377 -10.19 -2.41 -19.94
C CYS A 377 -11.14 -1.42 -20.60
N ILE A 378 -10.60 -0.44 -21.31
CA ILE A 378 -11.43 0.60 -21.89
C ILE A 378 -12.31 -0.05 -22.96
N GLN A 379 -13.61 -0.23 -22.66
CA GLN A 379 -14.64 -0.19 -23.69
C GLN A 379 -14.94 1.29 -23.93
N GLY A 380 -14.37 1.84 -25.01
CA GLY A 380 -14.52 3.22 -25.48
C GLY A 380 -15.00 4.30 -24.49
N VAL A 381 -14.14 4.75 -23.56
CA VAL A 381 -14.36 6.03 -22.86
C VAL A 381 -13.12 6.90 -22.99
N THR A 382 -13.21 7.86 -23.91
CA THR A 382 -12.39 9.07 -23.91
C THR A 382 -12.65 9.81 -22.60
N VAL A 383 -11.61 9.98 -21.78
CA VAL A 383 -11.65 10.94 -20.67
C VAL A 383 -11.61 12.33 -21.31
N LEU A 384 -12.74 13.03 -21.33
CA LEU A 384 -12.84 14.46 -21.66
C LEU A 384 -12.50 15.32 -20.44
#